data_AF-A0A6N8YL31-F1
#
_entry.id   AF-A0A6N8YL31-F1
#
_cell.length_a   1.000
_cell.length_b   1.000
_cell.length_c   1.000
_cell.angle_alpha   90.00
_cell.angle_beta   90.00
_cell.angle_gamma   90.00
#
_symmetry.space_group_name_H-M   'P 1'
#
loop_
_entity.id
_entity.type
_entity.pdbx_description
1 polymer ?
#
loop_
_entity_poly.entity_id
_entity_poly.type
_entity_poly.pdbx_seq_one_letter_code
_entity_poly.pdbx_strand_id
1 'polypeptide(L)' 'MNTGPHPYRIGELAARVGVSVRTLHHYDRLGLVQPSARSEAGYRLYG' A
#
# COMPACT_ATOMS: atom_id res chain seq x y z
N MET A 1 -1.33 -22.66 -4.38
CA MET A 1 -1.52 -21.39 -3.64
C MET A 1 -1.05 -20.27 -4.56
N ASN A 2 -1.98 -19.47 -5.09
CA ASN A 2 -1.65 -18.40 -6.04
C ASN A 2 -1.08 -17.19 -5.28
N THR A 3 0.21 -16.92 -5.44
CA THR A 3 0.81 -15.65 -5.00
C THR A 3 1.35 -14.93 -6.23
N GLY A 4 0.43 -14.51 -7.11
CA GLY A 4 0.75 -13.39 -8.00
C GLY A 4 0.96 -12.15 -7.13
N PRO A 5 1.87 -11.23 -7.49
CA PRO A 5 2.02 -9.97 -6.77
C PRO A 5 0.76 -9.14 -6.98
N HIS A 6 -0.25 -9.38 -6.14
CA HIS A 6 -1.45 -8.56 -6.11
C HIS A 6 -1.07 -7.29 -5.38
N PRO A 7 -1.03 -6.15 -6.09
CA PRO A 7 -0.74 -4.89 -5.44
C PRO A 7 -1.78 -4.62 -4.35
N TYR A 8 -1.33 -4.48 -3.10
CA TYR A 8 -2.18 -4.21 -1.95
C TYR A 8 -2.61 -2.74 -1.94
N ARG A 9 -3.88 -2.49 -1.63
CA ARG A 9 -4.31 -1.13 -1.26
C ARG A 9 -3.71 -0.76 0.09
N ILE A 10 -3.56 0.54 0.36
CA ILE A 10 -3.04 1.03 1.66
C ILE A 10 -3.83 0.48 2.86
N GLY A 11 -5.14 0.28 2.70
CA GLY A 11 -6.00 -0.34 3.72
C GLY A 11 -5.71 -1.82 3.97
N GLU A 12 -5.43 -2.58 2.90
CA GLU A 12 -5.06 -3.99 3.02
C GLU A 12 -3.67 -4.16 3.59
N LEU A 13 -2.72 -3.30 3.18
CA LEU A 13 -1.39 -3.26 3.75
C LEU A 13 -1.45 -2.93 5.24
N ALA A 14 -2.22 -1.90 5.64
CA ALA A 14 -2.44 -1.54 7.04
C ALA A 14 -2.93 -2.72 7.87
N ALA A 15 -3.96 -3.43 7.38
CA ALA A 15 -4.49 -4.61 8.04
C ALA A 15 -3.45 -5.74 8.15
N ARG A 16 -2.60 -5.92 7.13
CA ARG A 16 -1.59 -6.98 7.08
C ARG A 16 -0.39 -6.73 8.01
N VAL A 17 0.09 -5.49 8.07
CA VAL A 17 1.24 -5.12 8.91
C VAL A 17 0.84 -4.64 10.31
N GLY A 18 -0.47 -4.61 10.62
CA GLY A 18 -0.98 -4.26 11.94
C GLY A 18 -0.79 -2.78 12.31
N VAL A 19 -0.64 -1.91 11.31
CA VAL A 19 -0.52 -0.46 11.52
C VAL A 19 -1.77 0.25 11.01
N SER A 20 -2.05 1.44 11.54
CA SER A 20 -3.19 2.20 11.05
C SER A 20 -2.96 2.72 9.62
N VAL A 21 -4.03 2.86 8.85
CA VAL A 21 -4.00 3.53 7.52
C VAL A 21 -3.41 4.93 7.64
N ARG A 22 -3.66 5.62 8.75
CA ARG A 22 -3.08 6.93 9.07
C ARG A 22 -1.56 6.88 9.19
N THR A 23 -1.02 5.84 9.81
CA THR A 23 0.43 5.62 9.94
C THR A 23 1.06 5.42 8.56
N LEU A 24 0.46 4.58 7.71
CA LEU A 24 0.95 4.42 6.33
C LEU A 24 0.84 5.71 5.52
N HIS A 25 -0.25 6.47 5.66
CA HIS A 25 -0.36 7.80 5.03
C HIS A 25 0.67 8.81 5.55
N HIS A 26 1.09 8.68 6.81
CA HIS A 26 2.14 9.51 7.36
C HIS A 26 3.49 9.16 6.70
N TYR A 27 3.81 7.88 6.57
CA TYR A 27 5.04 7.43 5.90
C TYR A 27 5.04 7.70 4.40
N ASP A 28 3.89 7.56 3.73
CA ASP A 28 3.72 7.92 2.32
C ASP A 28 3.93 9.42 2.09
N ARG A 29 3.39 10.28 2.96
CA ARG A 29 3.64 11.74 2.92
C ARG A 29 5.09 12.11 3.21
N LEU A 30 5.77 11.31 4.04
CA LEU A 30 7.20 11.46 4.30
C LEU A 30 8.07 10.90 3.16
N GLY A 31 7.48 10.26 2.14
CA GLY A 31 8.21 9.60 1.06
C GLY A 31 8.95 8.33 1.49
N LEU A 32 8.72 7.84 2.71
CA LEU A 32 9.33 6.63 3.27
C LEU A 32 8.76 5.35 2.65
N VAL A 33 7.51 5.40 2.18
CA VAL A 33 6.88 4.30 1.44
C VAL A 33 6.62 4.79 0.03
N GLN A 34 7.42 4.31 -0.93
CA GLN A 34 7.13 4.54 -2.34
C GLN A 34 6.07 3.54 -2.81
N PRO A 35 4.98 3.99 -3.45
CA PRO A 35 4.02 3.07 -4.04
C PRO A 35 4.69 2.31 -5.19
N SER A 36 4.86 1.00 -5.03
CA SER A 36 5.48 0.12 -6.03
C SER A 36 4.71 0.08 -7.35
N ALA A 37 3.41 0.44 -7.34
CA ALA A 37 2.61 0.59 -8.55
C ALA A 37 1.57 1.70 -8.41
N ARG A 38 1.13 2.23 -9.55
CA ARG A 38 -0.15 2.95 -9.65
C ARG A 38 -1.12 2.11 -10.46
N SER A 39 -2.33 1.95 -9.94
CA SER A 39 -3.44 1.36 -10.69
C SER A 39 -3.81 2.29 -11.85
N GLU A 40 -4.29 1.73 -12.97
CA GLU A 40 -4.89 2.51 -14.08
C GLU A 40 -6.01 3.45 -13.60
N ALA A 41 -6.71 3.11 -12.52
CA ALA A 41 -7.75 3.94 -11.92
C ALA A 41 -7.20 5.03 -10.96
N GLY A 42 -5.89 5.23 -10.89
CA GLY A 42 -5.24 6.27 -10.08
C GLY A 42 -4.97 5.91 -8.62
N TYR A 43 -5.32 4.69 -8.19
CA TYR A 43 -5.07 4.23 -6.83
C TYR A 43 -3.60 3.88 -6.60
N ARG A 44 -3.08 4.24 -5.42
CA ARG A 44 -1.73 3.87 -4.97
C ARG A 44 -1.74 2.43 -4.49
N LEU A 45 -0.87 1.65 -5.12
CA LEU A 45 -0.75 0.22 -4.95
C LEU A 45 0.61 -0.07 -4.30
N TYR A 46 0.58 -0.85 -3.23
CA TYR A 46 1.74 -1.22 -2.43
C TYR A 46 2.02 -2.72 -2.65
N GLY A 47 3.22 -3.05 -3.11
CA GLY A 47 3.66 -4.42 -3.41
C GLY A 47 5.09 -4.63 -2.99
#